data_AF-A0A5K0ZP77-F1
#
_entry.id   AF-A0A5K0ZP77-F1
#
_cell.length_a   1.000
_cell.length_b   1.000
_cell.length_c   1.000
_cell.angle_alpha   90.00
_cell.angle_beta   90.00
_cell.angle_gamma   90.00
#
_symmetry.space_group_name_H-M   'P 1'
#
loop_
_entity.id
_entity.type
_entity.pdbx_description
1 polymer ?
#
loop_
_entity_poly.entity_id
_entity_poly.type
_entity_poly.pdbx_seq_one_letter_code
_entity_poly.pdbx_strand_id
1 'polypeptide(L)'
;SSFAIKCGGPQITSSTGIVFDGENEDLGASSYYMINTERWAVSNNGMFLANNNAQFTQNSSSQFTNTLDSNLFQTARLSPVSLRYYGLGLQNGNYTVNLLFAESVFPDSPIWQSVGRRIFDIYVQ
;
A
#
# COMPACT_ATOMS: atom_id res chain seq x y z
N SER A 1 -12.33 -9.12 -15.00
CA SER A 1 -11.61 -9.51 -13.78
C SER A 1 -11.48 -8.29 -12.91
N SER A 2 -11.70 -8.39 -11.60
CA SER A 2 -11.45 -7.32 -10.62
C SER A 2 -10.80 -7.92 -9.38
N PHE A 3 -9.92 -7.13 -8.77
CA PHE A 3 -9.31 -7.43 -7.48
C PHE A 3 -8.99 -6.10 -6.79
N ALA A 4 -8.85 -6.15 -5.48
CA ALA A 4 -8.43 -5.03 -4.66
C ALA A 4 -7.37 -5.53 -3.69
N ILE A 5 -6.35 -4.71 -3.40
CA ILE A 5 -5.20 -5.11 -2.59
C ILE A 5 -5.13 -4.20 -1.37
N LYS A 6 -5.08 -4.80 -0.18
CA LYS A 6 -4.73 -4.11 1.06
C LYS A 6 -3.20 -4.11 1.20
N CYS A 7 -2.57 -3.02 0.80
CA CYS A 7 -1.13 -2.85 0.91
C CYS A 7 -0.67 -2.87 2.37
N GLY A 8 0.32 -3.70 2.70
CA GLY A 8 0.95 -3.80 4.01
C GLY A 8 0.00 -4.16 5.14
N GLY A 9 -1.00 -5.02 4.91
CA GLY A 9 -1.93 -5.42 5.97
C GLY A 9 -2.81 -6.63 5.64
N PRO A 10 -3.58 -7.10 6.64
CA PRO A 10 -4.49 -8.23 6.49
C PRO A 10 -5.70 -7.89 5.61
N GLN A 11 -6.37 -8.92 5.10
CA GLN A 11 -7.60 -8.75 4.31
C GLN A 11 -8.64 -7.92 5.07
N ILE A 12 -9.30 -7.00 4.36
CA ILE A 12 -10.37 -6.16 4.90
C ILE A 12 -11.51 -6.03 3.89
N THR A 13 -12.73 -5.89 4.39
CA THR A 13 -13.90 -5.57 3.56
C THR A 13 -14.29 -4.11 3.79
N SER A 14 -14.44 -3.34 2.72
CA SER A 14 -14.89 -1.94 2.80
C SER A 14 -16.37 -1.83 3.13
N SER A 15 -16.82 -0.63 3.49
CA SER A 15 -18.22 -0.28 3.73
C SER A 15 -19.09 -0.47 2.49
N THR A 16 -18.49 -0.44 1.29
CA THR A 16 -19.16 -0.71 0.01
C THR A 16 -19.17 -2.20 -0.37
N GLY A 17 -18.62 -3.08 0.46
CA GLY A 17 -18.58 -4.52 0.24
C GLY A 17 -17.41 -5.02 -0.62
N ILE A 18 -16.43 -4.17 -0.94
CA ILE A 18 -15.23 -4.60 -1.69
C ILE A 18 -14.30 -5.35 -0.73
N VAL A 19 -13.93 -6.58 -1.09
CA VAL A 19 -12.93 -7.35 -0.37
C VAL A 19 -11.54 -7.01 -0.91
N PHE A 20 -10.71 -6.44 -0.05
CA PHE A 20 -9.30 -6.15 -0.33
C PHE A 20 -8.45 -7.34 0.13
N ASP A 21 -7.85 -8.06 -0.81
CA ASP A 21 -6.92 -9.15 -0.54
C ASP A 21 -5.75 -8.62 0.30
N GLY A 22 -5.39 -9.33 1.37
CA GLY A 22 -4.30 -8.91 2.26
C GLY A 22 -2.92 -9.07 1.62
N GLU A 23 -2.13 -8.00 1.62
CA GLU A 23 -0.68 -8.06 1.40
C GLU A 23 0.02 -7.96 2.76
N ASN A 24 0.07 -9.07 3.49
CA ASN A 24 0.62 -9.15 4.86
C ASN A 24 1.99 -9.82 4.91
N GLU A 25 2.64 -9.98 3.76
CA GLU A 25 3.91 -10.67 3.66
C GLU A 25 5.06 -9.80 4.14
N ASP A 26 6.06 -10.43 4.72
CA ASP A 26 7.27 -9.74 5.17
C ASP A 26 8.21 -9.50 3.98
N LEU A 27 7.93 -8.42 3.25
CA LEU A 27 8.76 -7.98 2.12
C LEU A 27 9.93 -7.14 2.63
N GLY A 28 11.14 -7.52 2.24
CA GLY A 28 12.38 -6.80 2.51
C GLY A 28 12.78 -5.83 1.40
N ALA A 29 14.05 -5.41 1.43
CA ALA A 29 14.62 -4.42 0.52
C ALA A 29 14.68 -4.84 -0.96
N SER A 30 14.57 -6.14 -1.22
CA SER A 30 14.49 -6.72 -2.56
C SER A 30 13.66 -7.98 -2.47
N SER A 31 12.36 -7.85 -2.70
CA SER A 31 11.42 -8.95 -2.52
C SER A 31 10.38 -8.97 -3.63
N TYR A 32 9.91 -10.18 -3.91
CA TYR A 32 8.81 -10.47 -4.81
C TYR A 32 7.89 -11.45 -4.11
N TYR A 33 6.58 -11.21 -4.18
CA TYR A 33 5.57 -12.12 -3.68
C TYR A 33 4.39 -12.18 -4.64
N MET A 34 3.85 -13.38 -4.82
CA MET A 34 2.66 -13.63 -5.60
C MET A 34 1.62 -14.28 -4.69
N ILE A 35 0.39 -13.76 -4.72
CA ILE A 35 -0.69 -14.35 -3.92
C ILE A 35 -1.01 -15.77 -4.42
N ASN A 36 -1.43 -16.65 -3.51
CA ASN A 36 -1.82 -18.03 -3.84
C ASN A 36 -2.92 -18.16 -4.89
N THR A 37 -3.76 -17.12 -5.08
CA THR A 37 -4.79 -17.11 -6.13
C THR A 37 -4.23 -16.78 -7.51
N GLU A 38 -2.93 -16.44 -7.60
CA GLU A 38 -2.22 -16.05 -8.82
C GLU A 38 -2.88 -14.88 -9.57
N ARG A 39 -3.69 -14.07 -8.86
CA ARG A 39 -4.40 -12.91 -9.45
C ARG A 39 -3.58 -11.63 -9.42
N TRP A 40 -2.65 -11.53 -8.46
CA TRP A 40 -1.77 -10.37 -8.35
C TRP A 40 -0.44 -10.72 -7.69
N ALA A 41 0.56 -9.88 -7.91
CA ALA A 41 1.86 -9.97 -7.27
C ALA A 41 2.36 -8.58 -6.85
N VAL A 42 3.35 -8.55 -5.97
CA VAL A 42 4.00 -7.33 -5.47
C VAL A 42 5.52 -7.50 -5.54
N SER A 43 6.21 -6.45 -5.93
CA SER A 43 7.66 -6.33 -5.81
C SER A 43 8.02 -5.07 -5.06
N ASN A 44 8.92 -5.22 -4.09
CA ASN A 44 9.46 -4.12 -3.30
C ASN A 44 10.97 -3.99 -3.54
N ASN A 45 11.43 -2.76 -3.76
CA ASN A 45 12.84 -2.45 -3.92
C ASN A 45 13.24 -1.21 -3.13
N GLY A 46 14.42 -1.27 -2.53
CA GLY A 46 15.06 -0.16 -1.85
C GLY A 46 15.36 -0.47 -0.40
N MET A 47 16.34 0.21 0.16
CA MET A 47 16.77 0.04 1.55
C MET A 47 16.70 1.38 2.28
N PHE A 48 16.17 1.37 3.50
CA PHE A 48 16.22 2.55 4.35
C PHE A 48 17.65 2.76 4.87
N LEU A 49 18.15 4.00 4.78
CA LEU A 49 19.48 4.33 5.28
C LEU A 49 19.54 4.19 6.80
N ALA A 50 20.65 3.65 7.31
CA ALA A 50 20.97 3.55 8.75
C ALA A 50 19.98 2.74 9.61
N ASN A 51 19.16 1.87 9.02
CA ASN A 51 18.25 0.99 9.76
C ASN A 51 18.34 -0.46 9.27
N ASN A 52 19.10 -1.29 9.98
CA ASN A 52 19.27 -2.71 9.67
C ASN A 52 18.01 -3.56 9.95
N ASN A 53 17.04 -3.02 10.71
CA ASN A 53 15.78 -3.68 11.05
C ASN A 53 14.58 -2.87 10.51
N ALA A 54 14.76 -2.24 9.35
CA ALA A 54 13.73 -1.38 8.81
C ALA A 54 12.47 -2.18 8.48
N GLN A 55 11.34 -1.70 9.00
CA GLN A 55 10.04 -2.25 8.64
C GLN A 55 9.60 -1.63 7.32
N PHE A 56 9.18 -2.50 6.40
CA PHE A 56 8.62 -2.09 5.11
C PHE A 56 7.10 -1.96 5.15
N THR A 57 6.51 -2.02 6.35
CA THR A 57 5.13 -1.69 6.62
C THR A 57 5.08 -0.52 7.59
N GLN A 58 4.06 0.29 7.43
CA GLN A 58 3.70 1.33 8.38
C GLN A 58 2.37 0.97 9.00
N ASN A 59 2.26 1.15 10.32
CA ASN A 59 1.00 1.06 11.05
C ASN A 59 0.70 2.40 11.73
N SER A 60 -0.57 2.80 11.74
CA SER A 60 -1.08 3.99 12.41
C SER A 60 -2.39 3.65 13.11
N SER A 61 -2.54 4.11 14.35
CA SER A 61 -3.80 4.04 15.09
C SER A 61 -4.72 5.25 14.83
N SER A 62 -4.32 6.13 13.91
CA SER A 62 -5.06 7.34 13.59
C SER A 62 -6.39 7.03 12.92
N GLN A 63 -7.35 7.93 13.09
CA GLN A 63 -8.56 7.94 12.30
C GLN A 63 -8.35 8.80 11.07
N PHE A 64 -8.75 8.27 9.91
CA PHE A 64 -8.67 8.97 8.64
C PHE A 64 -10.04 9.58 8.32
N THR A 65 -10.04 10.88 8.08
CA THR A 65 -11.24 11.64 7.72
C THR A 65 -11.55 11.47 6.23
N ASN A 66 -12.74 11.91 5.79
CA ASN A 66 -13.21 11.79 4.39
C ASN A 66 -13.35 10.34 3.88
N THR A 67 -13.47 9.36 4.77
CA THR A 67 -13.73 7.97 4.42
C THR A 67 -14.56 7.29 5.50
N LEU A 68 -15.40 6.32 5.09
CA LEU A 68 -16.05 5.38 6.02
C LEU A 68 -15.13 4.19 6.36
N ASP A 69 -14.07 4.01 5.59
CA ASP A 69 -13.13 2.89 5.66
C ASP A 69 -11.80 3.30 6.28
N SER A 70 -11.84 3.99 7.42
CA SER A 70 -10.64 4.49 8.11
C SER A 70 -9.59 3.39 8.35
N ASN A 71 -10.05 2.18 8.68
CA ASN A 71 -9.19 1.00 8.91
C ASN A 71 -8.37 0.59 7.67
N LEU A 72 -8.81 0.93 6.45
CA LEU A 72 -8.08 0.64 5.22
C LEU A 72 -6.72 1.37 5.17
N PHE A 73 -6.65 2.54 5.78
CA PHE A 73 -5.50 3.44 5.73
C PHE A 73 -4.58 3.33 6.96
N GLN A 74 -4.98 2.56 7.96
CA GLN A 74 -4.18 2.33 9.17
C GLN A 74 -2.90 1.55 8.90
N THR A 75 -2.84 0.80 7.80
CA THR A 75 -1.60 0.15 7.39
C THR A 75 -1.24 0.45 5.94
N ALA A 76 0.05 0.49 5.63
CA ALA A 76 0.53 0.72 4.28
C ALA A 76 1.87 0.02 4.05
N ARG A 77 2.14 -0.39 2.81
CA ARG A 77 3.48 -0.80 2.38
C ARG A 77 4.35 0.42 2.16
N LEU A 78 5.55 0.40 2.72
CA LEU A 78 6.61 1.35 2.47
C LEU A 78 7.65 0.75 1.50
N SER A 79 8.17 1.60 0.63
CA SER A 79 9.26 1.27 -0.27
C SER A 79 10.20 2.48 -0.40
N PRO A 80 11.51 2.30 -0.16
CA PRO A 80 12.46 3.40 -0.29
C PRO A 80 12.73 3.83 -1.74
N VAL A 81 12.57 2.93 -2.71
CA VAL A 81 12.93 3.19 -4.12
C VAL A 81 11.76 2.91 -5.06
N SER A 82 11.25 1.68 -5.09
CA SER A 82 10.15 1.34 -5.99
C SER A 82 9.25 0.24 -5.45
N LEU A 83 7.95 0.50 -5.45
CA LEU A 83 6.91 -0.46 -5.16
C LEU A 83 6.11 -0.73 -6.43
N ARG A 84 5.96 -2.01 -6.78
CA ARG A 84 5.23 -2.43 -7.98
C ARG A 84 4.18 -3.46 -7.61
N TYR A 85 2.95 -3.23 -8.06
CA TYR A 85 1.87 -4.20 -8.01
C TYR A 85 1.55 -4.66 -9.43
N TYR A 86 1.32 -5.97 -9.58
CA TYR A 86 1.07 -6.61 -10.86
C TYR A 86 -0.32 -7.24 -10.83
N GLY A 87 -1.17 -6.92 -11.80
CA GLY A 87 -2.37 -7.69 -12.09
C GLY A 87 -2.03 -8.84 -13.04
N LEU A 88 -2.32 -10.06 -12.64
CA LEU A 88 -1.97 -11.27 -13.40
C LEU A 88 -3.20 -11.84 -14.12
N GLY A 89 -2.98 -12.44 -15.29
CA GLY A 89 -4.05 -13.06 -16.07
C GLY A 89 -5.13 -12.08 -16.60
N LEU A 90 -4.81 -10.78 -16.66
CA LEU A 90 -5.70 -9.77 -17.24
C LEU A 90 -5.80 -9.98 -18.75
N GLN A 91 -7.02 -9.94 -19.27
CA GLN A 91 -7.30 -10.04 -20.70
C GLN A 91 -7.19 -8.66 -21.33
N ASN A 92 -6.99 -8.59 -22.65
CA ASN A 92 -6.96 -7.31 -23.34
C ASN A 92 -8.31 -6.58 -23.16
N GLY A 93 -8.27 -5.34 -22.69
CA GLY A 93 -9.47 -4.56 -22.42
C GLY A 93 -9.20 -3.30 -21.61
N ASN A 94 -10.25 -2.52 -21.37
CA ASN A 94 -10.18 -1.30 -20.59
C ASN A 94 -10.32 -1.62 -19.09
N TYR A 95 -9.45 -1.03 -18.29
CA TYR A 95 -9.44 -1.21 -16.84
C TYR A 95 -9.52 0.13 -16.12
N THR A 96 -10.32 0.17 -15.05
CA THR A 96 -10.32 1.27 -14.10
C THR A 96 -9.39 0.92 -12.94
N VAL A 97 -8.33 1.71 -12.76
CA VAL A 97 -7.40 1.55 -11.64
C VAL A 97 -7.72 2.61 -10.60
N ASN A 98 -8.17 2.17 -9.41
CA ASN A 98 -8.41 3.05 -8.28
C ASN A 98 -7.26 2.94 -7.29
N LEU A 99 -6.58 4.05 -7.00
CA LEU A 99 -5.50 4.13 -6.03
C LEU A 99 -5.96 4.95 -4.83
N LEU A 100 -5.84 4.38 -3.63
CA LEU A 100 -6.31 4.98 -2.39
C LEU A 100 -5.09 5.37 -1.54
N PHE A 101 -4.96 6.66 -1.23
CA PHE A 101 -3.84 7.21 -0.47
C PHE A 101 -4.32 7.95 0.76
N ALA A 102 -3.50 7.92 1.81
CA ALA A 102 -3.62 8.78 2.97
C ALA A 102 -2.24 9.07 3.56
N GLU A 103 -2.04 10.29 4.05
CA GLU A 103 -0.85 10.63 4.85
C GLU A 103 -1.09 10.19 6.30
N SER A 104 -0.14 9.45 6.84
CA SER A 104 -0.29 8.74 8.11
C SER A 104 0.91 8.90 9.05
N VAL A 105 1.97 9.59 8.60
CA VAL A 105 3.17 9.94 9.38
C VAL A 105 3.23 11.43 9.67
N PHE A 106 2.94 12.28 8.67
CA PHE A 106 3.05 13.73 8.80
C PHE A 106 1.67 14.33 9.07
N PRO A 107 1.35 14.71 10.32
CA PRO A 107 0.04 15.26 10.65
C PRO A 107 -0.12 16.68 10.08
N ASP A 108 -1.36 17.09 9.82
CA ASP A 108 -1.68 18.44 9.35
C ASP A 108 -1.55 19.52 10.44
N SER A 109 -1.46 19.12 11.71
CA SER A 109 -1.29 20.04 12.84
C SER A 109 0.03 20.84 12.73
N PRO A 110 0.06 22.12 13.18
CA PRO A 110 1.25 22.97 13.10
C PRO A 110 2.30 22.60 14.16
N ILE A 111 2.83 21.37 14.08
CA ILE A 111 3.88 20.82 14.94
C ILE A 111 5.11 20.46 14.10
N TRP A 112 6.27 20.30 14.73
CA TRP A 112 7.52 20.05 14.01
C TRP A 112 7.50 18.78 13.13
N GLN A 113 6.63 17.81 13.43
CA GLN A 113 6.46 16.61 12.61
C GLN A 113 5.78 16.88 11.26
N SER A 114 5.01 17.96 11.09
CA SER A 114 4.26 18.26 9.86
C SER A 114 5.13 18.79 8.71
N VAL A 115 6.41 19.03 8.98
CA VAL A 115 7.38 19.58 8.01
C VAL A 115 7.79 18.54 6.97
N GLY A 116 7.61 17.25 7.27
CA GLY A 116 7.95 16.16 6.37
C GLY A 116 7.10 16.15 5.09
N ARG A 117 7.68 15.58 4.01
CA ARG A 117 7.03 15.45 2.71
C ARG A 117 7.33 14.06 2.12
N ARG A 118 6.34 13.48 1.45
CA ARG A 118 6.49 12.28 0.60
C ARG A 118 6.08 12.67 -0.82
N ILE A 119 7.00 12.51 -1.75
CA ILE A 119 6.80 12.83 -3.17
C ILE A 119 7.16 11.58 -3.95
N PHE A 120 6.27 11.15 -4.84
CA PHE A 120 6.46 9.97 -5.67
C PHE A 120 5.65 10.12 -6.96
N ASP A 121 6.11 9.42 -7.99
CA ASP A 121 5.42 9.33 -9.28
C ASP A 121 4.70 7.99 -9.40
N ILE A 122 3.58 7.99 -10.13
CA ILE A 122 2.78 6.80 -10.39
C ILE A 122 2.85 6.49 -11.88
N TYR A 123 3.23 5.26 -12.20
CA TYR A 123 3.26 4.74 -13.56
C TYR A 123 2.31 3.56 -13.65
N VAL A 124 1.42 3.58 -14.65
CA VAL A 124 0.46 2.50 -14.97
C VAL A 124 0.75 2.03 -16.39
N GLN A 125 0.84 0.71 -16.58
CA GLN A 125 1.19 0.06 -17.86
C GLN A 125 0.08 -0.87 -18.31
#